data_AF-A0A971SCM8-F1
#
_entry.id   AF-A0A971SCM8-F1
#
_cell.length_a   1.000
_cell.length_b   1.000
_cell.length_c   1.000
_cell.angle_alpha   90.00
_cell.angle_beta   90.00
_cell.angle_gamma   90.00
#
_symmetry.space_group_name_H-M   'P 1'
#
loop_
_entity.id
_entity.type
_entity.pdbx_description
1 polymer ?
#
loop_
_entity_poly.entity_id
_entity_poly.type
_entity_poly.pdbx_seq_one_letter_code
_entity_poly.pdbx_strand_id
1 'polypeptide(L)'
;MPIILGERIVLREYRKSDLEQIREWVNDPEVVENLSDIFLYPHTLVQTENWLADQLEGRGNQGFVIAHRDSQEYIGQIDFVKIDWRNRVGEIGIVIGKANNRGVWFFVNHCQAGG
;
A
#
# COMPACT_ATOMS: atom_id res chain seq x y z
N MET A 1 10.64 -8.91 10.34
CA MET A 1 11.20 -8.52 9.02
C MET A 1 11.80 -7.12 9.18
N PRO A 2 12.99 -6.82 8.65
CA PRO A 2 13.63 -5.54 8.91
C PRO A 2 12.93 -4.39 8.16
N ILE A 3 12.83 -3.25 8.84
CA ILE A 3 12.44 -1.95 8.28
C ILE A 3 13.48 -1.52 7.23
N ILE A 4 13.05 -1.01 6.07
CA ILE A 4 13.96 -0.52 5.02
C ILE A 4 14.06 1.01 5.14
N LEU A 5 15.27 1.50 5.41
CA LEU A 5 15.55 2.93 5.58
C LEU A 5 15.96 3.55 4.25
N GLY A 6 15.23 4.59 3.82
CA GLY A 6 15.61 5.48 2.73
C GLY A 6 16.09 6.84 3.25
N GLU A 7 16.43 7.74 2.34
CA GLU A 7 16.88 9.10 2.72
C GLU A 7 15.78 9.90 3.41
N ARG A 8 14.56 9.90 2.84
CA ARG A 8 13.40 10.69 3.31
C ARG A 8 12.24 9.85 3.83
N ILE A 9 12.20 8.59 3.43
CA ILE A 9 11.12 7.66 3.75
C ILE A 9 11.66 6.42 4.43
N VAL A 10 10.75 5.69 5.06
CA VAL A 10 10.96 4.37 5.60
C VAL A 10 9.89 3.43 5.06
N LEU A 11 10.27 2.20 4.72
CA LEU A 11 9.31 1.13 4.47
C LEU A 11 9.22 0.29 5.74
N ARG A 12 8.03 0.29 6.33
CA ARG A 12 7.76 -0.39 7.61
C ARG A 12 6.53 -1.28 7.52
N GLU A 13 6.31 -2.07 8.56
CA GLU A 13 5.09 -2.84 8.75
C GLU A 13 3.85 -1.95 8.86
N TYR A 14 2.69 -2.54 8.54
CA TYR A 14 1.39 -1.98 8.88
C TYR A 14 1.19 -1.90 10.39
N ARG A 15 0.52 -0.85 10.84
CA ARG A 15 0.16 -0.63 12.25
C ARG A 15 -1.33 -0.33 12.36
N LYS A 16 -1.92 -0.67 13.52
CA LYS A 16 -3.31 -0.30 13.82
C LYS A 16 -3.58 1.21 13.67
N SER A 17 -2.58 2.03 13.97
CA SER A 17 -2.64 3.49 13.86
C SER A 17 -2.77 4.00 12.42
N ASP A 18 -2.49 3.17 11.41
CA ASP A 18 -2.57 3.57 10.00
C ASP A 18 -4.01 3.53 9.47
N LEU A 19 -4.96 3.00 10.25
CA LEU A 19 -6.35 2.78 9.85
C LEU A 19 -7.01 4.04 9.31
N GLU A 20 -6.81 5.18 9.98
CA GLU A 20 -7.45 6.44 9.61
C GLU A 20 -6.96 6.94 8.25
N GLN A 21 -5.65 6.88 7.99
CA GLN A 21 -5.11 7.30 6.70
C GLN A 21 -5.49 6.32 5.58
N ILE A 22 -5.54 5.02 5.89
CA ILE A 22 -6.01 4.02 4.92
C ILE A 22 -7.49 4.26 4.57
N ARG A 23 -8.29 4.57 5.59
CA ARG A 23 -9.71 4.87 5.47
C ARG A 23 -9.99 6.09 4.59
N GLU A 24 -9.13 7.11 4.70
CA GLU A 24 -9.21 8.33 3.92
C GLU A 24 -9.00 8.04 2.44
N TRP A 25 -7.86 7.43 2.07
CA TRP A 25 -7.54 7.25 0.66
C TRP A 25 -8.42 6.20 -0.04
N VAL A 26 -8.87 5.16 0.67
CA VAL A 26 -9.70 4.09 0.06
C VAL A 26 -11.07 4.58 -0.41
N ASN A 27 -11.49 5.76 0.07
CA ASN A 27 -12.71 6.41 -0.34
C ASN A 27 -12.46 7.74 -1.08
N ASP A 28 -11.21 8.07 -1.38
CA ASP A 28 -10.86 9.25 -2.18
C ASP A 28 -10.92 8.87 -3.67
N PRO A 29 -11.92 9.37 -4.44
CA PRO A 29 -12.07 9.04 -5.86
C PRO A 29 -10.82 9.40 -6.68
N GLU A 30 -10.12 10.48 -6.33
CA GLU A 30 -8.91 10.90 -7.06
C GLU A 30 -7.75 9.91 -6.86
N VAL A 31 -7.75 9.18 -5.75
CA VAL A 31 -6.76 8.13 -5.45
C VAL A 31 -7.17 6.80 -6.08
N VAL A 32 -8.44 6.42 -5.96
CA VAL A 32 -8.89 5.07 -6.33
C VAL A 32 -9.29 4.91 -7.79
N GLU A 33 -9.52 5.99 -8.54
CA GLU A 33 -9.97 5.94 -9.95
C GLU A 33 -9.05 5.09 -10.86
N ASN A 34 -7.75 5.04 -10.54
CA ASN A 34 -6.76 4.28 -11.30
C ASN A 34 -6.40 2.93 -10.65
N LEU A 35 -7.07 2.54 -9.57
CA LEU A 35 -6.83 1.28 -8.87
C LEU A 35 -7.76 0.16 -9.39
N SER A 36 -7.56 -1.05 -8.86
CA SER A 36 -8.36 -2.24 -9.16
C SER A 36 -9.85 -2.04 -8.90
N ASP A 37 -10.70 -2.82 -9.60
CA ASP A 37 -12.17 -2.80 -9.49
C ASP A 37 -12.70 -3.02 -8.06
N ILE A 38 -11.86 -3.51 -7.13
CA ILE A 38 -12.21 -3.62 -5.70
C ILE A 38 -12.55 -2.26 -5.07
N PHE A 39 -12.17 -1.14 -5.70
CA PHE A 39 -12.45 0.21 -5.23
C PHE A 39 -13.59 0.92 -5.99
N LEU A 40 -14.36 0.20 -6.82
CA LEU A 40 -15.51 0.76 -7.54
C LEU A 40 -16.61 1.31 -6.63
N TYR A 41 -16.69 0.79 -5.40
CA TYR A 41 -17.67 1.21 -4.40
C TYR A 41 -16.97 1.67 -3.13
N PRO A 42 -17.54 2.65 -2.40
CA PRO A 42 -17.01 3.08 -1.12
C PRO A 42 -16.88 1.91 -0.15
N HIS A 43 -15.75 1.85 0.53
CA HIS A 43 -15.50 0.87 1.57
C HIS A 43 -16.12 1.35 2.87
N THR A 44 -16.76 0.46 3.62
CA THR A 44 -17.23 0.70 5.00
C THR A 44 -16.07 0.62 5.98
N LEU A 45 -16.20 1.23 7.17
CA LEU A 45 -15.13 1.23 8.16
C LEU A 45 -14.71 -0.19 8.53
N VAL A 46 -15.70 -1.07 8.71
CA VAL A 46 -15.52 -2.49 8.99
C VAL A 46 -14.71 -3.21 7.90
N GLN A 47 -14.92 -2.87 6.62
CA GLN A 47 -14.09 -3.44 5.54
C GLN A 47 -12.64 -3.01 5.66
N THR A 48 -12.37 -1.73 5.95
CA THR A 48 -11.01 -1.22 6.17
C THR A 48 -10.35 -1.86 7.38
N GLU A 49 -11.09 -2.00 8.49
CA GLU A 49 -10.63 -2.66 9.71
C GLU A 49 -10.27 -4.13 9.48
N ASN A 50 -11.14 -4.88 8.81
CA ASN A 50 -10.90 -6.28 8.48
C ASN A 50 -9.68 -6.44 7.57
N TRP A 51 -9.56 -5.59 6.55
CA TRP A 51 -8.39 -5.61 5.67
C TRP A 51 -7.10 -5.36 6.45
N LEU A 52 -7.07 -4.34 7.33
CA LEU A 52 -5.89 -4.04 8.14
C LEU A 52 -5.59 -5.17 9.14
N ALA A 53 -6.61 -5.79 9.73
CA ALA A 53 -6.43 -6.95 10.60
C ALA A 53 -5.75 -8.10 9.87
N ASP A 54 -6.15 -8.40 8.64
CA ASP A 54 -5.49 -9.42 7.83
C ASP A 54 -4.02 -9.09 7.54
N GLN A 55 -3.68 -7.82 7.28
CA GLN A 55 -2.29 -7.40 7.12
C GLN A 55 -1.47 -7.61 8.41
N LEU A 56 -2.03 -7.21 9.55
CA LEU A 56 -1.39 -7.34 10.86
C LEU A 56 -1.18 -8.79 11.28
N GLU A 57 -2.07 -9.68 10.87
CA GLU A 57 -2.01 -11.12 11.15
C GLU A 57 -1.21 -11.89 10.09
N GLY A 58 -0.67 -11.20 9.07
CA GLY A 58 0.12 -11.81 8.00
C GLY A 58 -0.70 -12.69 7.05
N ARG A 59 -2.03 -12.53 7.05
CA ARG A 59 -2.95 -13.16 6.08
C ARG A 59 -3.16 -12.33 4.82
N GLY A 60 -2.85 -11.04 4.89
CA GLY A 60 -2.96 -10.11 3.78
C GLY A 60 -1.88 -10.30 2.72
N ASN A 61 -1.94 -9.45 1.68
CA ASN A 61 -0.89 -9.36 0.68
C ASN A 61 0.45 -8.97 1.33
N GLN A 62 1.56 -9.38 0.71
CA GLN A 62 2.87 -8.89 1.14
C GLN A 62 2.95 -7.39 0.77
N GLY A 63 3.28 -6.53 1.74
CA GLY A 63 3.35 -5.10 1.49
C GLY A 63 4.07 -4.35 2.60
N PHE A 64 4.27 -3.05 2.37
CA PHE A 64 4.88 -2.13 3.32
C PHE A 64 4.12 -0.80 3.33
N VAL A 65 4.10 -0.17 4.49
CA VAL A 65 3.75 1.24 4.60
C VAL A 65 4.95 2.08 4.20
N ILE A 66 4.71 3.05 3.33
CA ILE A 66 5.62 4.16 3.05
C ILE A 66 5.37 5.21 4.12
N ALA A 67 6.35 5.47 4.97
CA ALA A 67 6.23 6.44 6.05
C ALA A 67 7.36 7.47 6.03
N HIS A 68 7.14 8.61 6.68
CA HIS A 68 8.17 9.62 6.87
C HIS A 68 9.31 9.03 7.73
N ARG A 69 10.57 9.27 7.35
CA ARG A 69 11.74 8.68 8.02
C ARG A 69 11.74 8.93 9.54
N ASP A 70 11.61 10.20 9.93
CA ASP A 70 11.78 10.59 11.34
C ASP A 70 10.49 10.39 12.17
N SER A 71 9.36 10.93 11.72
CA SER A 71 8.08 10.83 12.45
C SER A 71 7.39 9.46 12.32
N GLN A 72 7.79 8.62 11.36
CA GLN A 72 7.14 7.34 11.05
C GLN A 72 5.66 7.46 10.64
N GLU A 73 5.20 8.69 10.37
CA GLU A 73 3.86 8.99 9.91
C GLU A 73 3.57 8.34 8.56
N TYR A 74 2.37 7.81 8.41
CA TYR A 74 1.89 7.23 7.16
C TYR A 74 1.93 8.28 6.04
N ILE A 75 2.55 7.92 4.92
CA ILE A 75 2.54 8.68 3.67
C ILE A 75 1.72 7.92 2.62
N GLY A 76 1.83 6.59 2.61
CA GLY A 76 1.23 5.73 1.61
C GLY A 76 1.55 4.27 1.88
N GLN A 77 1.32 3.41 0.89
CA GLN A 77 1.65 1.99 0.97
C GLN A 77 2.04 1.41 -0.38
N ILE A 78 2.76 0.30 -0.32
CA ILE A 78 3.15 -0.52 -1.47
C ILE A 78 2.76 -1.96 -1.17
N ASP A 79 1.95 -2.55 -2.06
CA ASP A 79 1.45 -3.91 -1.93
C ASP A 79 1.82 -4.73 -3.17
N PHE A 80 2.36 -5.92 -2.95
CA PHE A 80 2.58 -6.88 -4.02
C PHE A 80 1.28 -7.63 -4.30
N VAL A 81 0.76 -7.47 -5.49
CA VAL A 81 -0.50 -8.05 -5.97
C VAL A 81 -0.18 -9.12 -7.01
N LYS A 82 -0.86 -10.27 -6.93
CA LYS A 82 -0.80 -11.35 -7.94
C LYS A 82 0.64 -11.73 -8.36
N ILE A 83 1.48 -12.14 -7.41
CA ILE A 83 2.82 -12.64 -7.73
C ILE A 83 2.72 -14.04 -8.35
N ASP A 84 3.06 -14.15 -9.64
CA ASP A 84 3.37 -15.41 -10.30
C ASP A 84 4.86 -15.72 -10.11
N TRP A 85 5.14 -16.49 -9.06
CA TRP A 85 6.50 -16.92 -8.71
C TRP A 85 7.18 -17.75 -9.80
N ARG A 86 6.39 -18.52 -10.59
CA ARG A 86 6.90 -19.39 -11.64
C ARG A 86 7.35 -18.57 -12.84
N ASN A 87 6.53 -17.61 -13.25
CA ASN A 87 6.82 -16.75 -14.40
C ASN A 87 7.64 -15.51 -14.02
N ARG A 88 7.90 -15.29 -12.72
CA ARG A 88 8.63 -14.12 -12.19
C ARG A 88 7.96 -12.82 -12.63
N VAL A 89 6.64 -12.83 -12.62
CA VAL A 89 5.78 -11.69 -12.94
C VAL A 89 4.97 -11.36 -11.69
N GLY A 90 4.86 -10.09 -11.35
CA GLY A 90 4.01 -9.64 -10.25
C GLY A 90 3.53 -8.24 -10.54
N GLU A 91 2.39 -7.91 -9.96
CA GLU A 91 1.84 -6.56 -9.96
C GLU A 91 2.22 -5.90 -8.63
N ILE A 92 2.44 -4.60 -8.65
CA ILE A 92 2.67 -3.82 -7.45
C ILE A 92 1.68 -2.67 -7.46
N GLY A 93 0.88 -2.57 -6.41
CA GLY A 93 0.05 -1.39 -6.14
C GLY A 93 0.82 -0.42 -5.25
N ILE A 94 0.88 0.85 -5.64
CA ILE A 94 1.45 1.91 -4.81
C ILE A 94 0.40 2.99 -4.63
N VAL A 95 0.14 3.36 -3.39
CA VAL A 95 -0.79 4.42 -3.01
C VAL A 95 -0.04 5.46 -2.19
N ILE A 96 -0.29 6.75 -2.45
CA ILE A 96 0.21 7.87 -1.65
C ILE A 96 -0.99 8.66 -1.15
N GLY A 97 -1.26 8.60 0.15
CA GLY A 97 -2.49 9.12 0.76
C GLY A 97 -2.48 10.62 1.10
N LYS A 98 -1.31 11.24 1.33
CA LYS A 98 -1.25 12.67 1.68
C LYS A 98 -1.34 13.58 0.44
N ALA A 99 -2.35 14.45 0.41
CA ALA A 99 -2.63 15.41 -0.66
C ALA A 99 -1.46 16.36 -1.03
N ASN A 100 -0.53 16.62 -0.10
CA ASN A 100 0.64 17.49 -0.38
C ASN A 100 1.80 16.79 -1.10
N ASN A 101 1.74 15.45 -1.30
CA ASN A 101 2.75 14.67 -2.02
C ASN A 101 2.10 13.86 -3.15
N ARG A 102 1.14 14.45 -3.88
CA ARG A 102 0.40 13.80 -4.96
C ARG A 102 1.33 13.36 -6.09
N GLY A 103 1.57 12.06 -6.13
CA GLY A 103 2.12 11.32 -7.26
C GLY A 103 1.51 9.94 -7.23
N VAL A 104 0.38 9.77 -7.93
CA VAL A 104 -0.19 8.45 -8.19
C VAL A 104 0.69 7.84 -9.28
N TRP A 105 1.60 6.95 -8.89
CA TRP A 105 2.47 6.26 -9.83
C TRP A 105 2.11 4.78 -9.81
N PHE A 106 1.29 4.40 -10.79
CA PHE A 106 1.19 3.01 -11.18
C PHE A 106 2.49 2.64 -11.92
N PHE A 107 3.33 1.82 -11.30
CA PHE A 107 4.37 1.10 -12.02
C PHE A 107 3.93 -0.36 -12.15
N VAL A 108 3.20 -0.70 -13.22
CA VAL A 108 3.21 -2.07 -13.75
C VAL A 108 4.55 -2.25 -14.46
N ASN A 109 5.64 -2.36 -13.71
CA ASN A 109 6.86 -2.90 -14.28
C ASN A 109 6.75 -4.42 -14.21
N HIS A 110 6.92 -5.06 -15.36
CA HIS A 110 7.42 -6.43 -15.41
C HIS A 110 8.73 -6.46 -14.61
N CYS A 111 8.65 -6.71 -13.31
CA CYS A 111 9.82 -6.93 -12.47
C CYS A 111 10.35 -8.32 -12.80
N GLN A 112 11.07 -8.44 -13.92
CA GLN A 112 11.97 -9.57 -14.12
C GLN A 112 13.04 -9.47 -13.05
N ALA A 113 12.91 -10.27 -12.00
CA ALA A 113 13.96 -10.41 -11.01
C ALA A 113 15.15 -11.10 -11.69
N GLY A 114 16.04 -10.28 -12.27
CA GLY A 114 17.30 -10.69 -12.88
C GLY A 114 18.26 -11.28 -11.85
N GLY A 115 18.95 -12.34 -12.25
CA GLY A 115 20.03 -12.98 -11.50
C GLY A 115 21.36 -12.25 -11.62
#